data_AF-A0A955MHK2-F1
#
_entry.id   AF-A0A955MHK2-F1
#
_cell.length_a   1.000
_cell.length_b   1.000
_cell.length_c   1.000
_cell.angle_alpha   90.00
_cell.angle_beta   90.00
_cell.angle_gamma   90.00
#
_symmetry.space_group_name_H-M   'P 1'
#
loop_
_entity.id
_entity.type
_entity.pdbx_description
1 polymer ?
#
loop_
_entity_poly.entity_id
_entity_poly.type
_entity_poly.pdbx_seq_one_letter_code
_entity_poly.pdbx_strand_id
1 'polypeptide(L)'
;MLRIFAKLTCFSTLLLIFIGGMVTSTGSGLAVPDWPLSYGTFFPPMVGGVFYEHGHRMVASLIGFMMLVLCIWLWIKEERRWVKILGSVALLAVILQGVLGGITVLFYLPTPVSVAHGVLAQTFFLMT
;
A
#
# COMPACT_ATOMS: atom_id res chain seq x y z
N MET A 1 -21.71 9.24 -4.52
CA MET A 1 -20.68 8.36 -5.12
C MET A 1 -19.27 8.65 -4.58
N LEU A 2 -18.70 9.84 -4.79
CA LEU A 2 -17.36 10.20 -4.27
C LEU A 2 -17.15 9.87 -2.77
N ARG A 3 -18.11 10.25 -1.91
CA ARG A 3 -18.04 9.95 -0.46
C ARG A 3 -18.05 8.46 -0.14
N ILE A 4 -18.77 7.65 -0.92
CA ILE A 4 -18.83 6.20 -0.73
C ILE A 4 -17.50 5.59 -1.17
N PHE A 5 -16.96 6.05 -2.30
CA PHE A 5 -15.67 5.62 -2.79
C PHE A 5 -14.54 5.95 -1.80
N ALA A 6 -14.52 7.16 -1.23
CA ALA A 6 -13.56 7.53 -0.18
C ALA A 6 -13.66 6.62 1.06
N LYS A 7 -14.88 6.39 1.58
CA LYS A 7 -15.10 5.45 2.70
C LYS A 7 -14.64 4.03 2.38
N LEU A 8 -14.86 3.57 1.15
CA LEU A 8 -14.41 2.26 0.70
C LEU A 8 -12.88 2.21 0.64
N THR A 9 -12.22 3.22 0.07
CA THR A 9 -10.75 3.30 0.05
C THR A 9 -10.18 3.29 1.46
N CYS A 10 -10.72 4.11 2.37
CA CYS A 10 -10.32 4.16 3.78
C CYS A 10 -10.46 2.78 4.47
N PHE A 11 -11.63 2.14 4.33
CA PHE A 11 -11.86 0.81 4.90
C PHE A 11 -10.93 -0.25 4.32
N SER A 12 -10.70 -0.23 3.00
CA SER A 12 -9.78 -1.17 2.36
C SER A 12 -8.32 -0.91 2.76
N THR A 13 -7.90 0.34 2.99
CA THR A 13 -6.58 0.68 3.55
C THR A 13 -6.43 0.12 4.96
N LEU A 14 -7.47 0.19 5.79
CA LEU A 14 -7.45 -0.43 7.12
C LEU A 14 -7.20 -1.94 7.02
N LEU A 15 -7.91 -2.63 6.12
CA LEU A 15 -7.69 -4.06 5.87
C LEU A 15 -6.26 -4.34 5.35
N LEU A 16 -5.72 -3.49 4.48
CA LEU A 16 -4.35 -3.61 3.98
C LEU A 16 -3.32 -3.55 5.13
N ILE A 17 -3.52 -2.72 6.14
CA ILE A 17 -2.64 -2.65 7.31
C ILE A 17 -2.62 -4.00 8.05
N PHE A 18 -3.78 -4.64 8.26
CA PHE A 18 -3.84 -5.97 8.84
C PHE A 18 -3.13 -7.01 7.98
N ILE A 19 -3.30 -6.95 6.66
CA ILE A 19 -2.62 -7.85 5.72
C ILE A 19 -1.09 -7.66 5.78
N GLY A 20 -0.61 -6.43 5.84
CA GLY A 20 0.82 -6.13 6.06
C GLY A 20 1.32 -6.66 7.40
N GLY A 21 0.53 -6.50 8.47
CA GLY A 21 0.82 -7.08 9.78
C GLY A 21 0.94 -8.61 9.73
N MET A 22 0.07 -9.28 8.96
CA MET A 22 0.15 -10.73 8.77
C MET A 22 1.49 -11.15 8.13
N VAL A 23 1.99 -10.43 7.12
CA VAL A 23 3.29 -10.73 6.49
C VAL A 23 4.43 -10.72 7.52
N THR A 24 4.41 -9.76 8.45
CA THR A 24 5.38 -9.70 9.55
C THR A 24 5.15 -10.84 10.55
N SER A 25 3.91 -11.08 10.98
CA SER A 25 3.59 -12.12 11.97
C SER A 25 3.87 -13.54 11.48
N THR A 26 3.76 -13.81 10.18
CA THR A 26 4.07 -15.11 9.57
C THR A 26 5.54 -15.23 9.14
N GLY A 27 6.38 -14.23 9.40
CA GLY A 27 7.79 -14.23 8.98
C GLY A 27 7.98 -14.26 7.45
N SER A 28 6.96 -13.87 6.68
CA SER A 28 6.93 -14.01 5.23
C SER A 28 7.50 -12.80 4.49
N GLY A 29 8.06 -11.81 5.18
CA GLY A 29 8.51 -10.55 4.56
C GLY A 29 9.71 -10.65 3.60
N LEU A 30 10.33 -11.83 3.50
CA LEU A 30 11.40 -12.17 2.54
C LEU A 30 11.08 -13.45 1.75
N ALA A 31 9.79 -13.82 1.68
CA ALA A 31 9.35 -14.97 0.91
C ALA A 31 9.51 -14.75 -0.61
N VAL A 32 9.56 -13.50 -1.06
CA VAL A 32 9.80 -13.09 -2.43
C VAL A 32 11.01 -12.13 -2.45
N PRO A 33 12.17 -12.55 -2.99
CA PRO A 33 13.42 -11.77 -2.88
C PRO A 33 13.54 -10.64 -3.91
N ASP A 34 12.65 -10.57 -4.89
CA ASP A 34 12.64 -9.56 -5.95
C ASP A 34 11.45 -8.58 -5.81
N TRP A 35 11.61 -7.41 -6.43
CA TRP A 35 10.59 -6.37 -6.54
C TRP A 35 10.88 -5.58 -7.83
N PRO A 36 9.86 -5.15 -8.61
CA PRO A 36 8.42 -5.15 -8.32
C PRO A 36 7.69 -6.46 -8.63
N LEU A 37 8.31 -7.36 -9.42
CA LEU A 37 7.76 -8.67 -9.73
C LEU A 37 7.96 -9.66 -8.58
N SER A 38 7.47 -10.88 -8.75
CA SER A 38 7.69 -11.99 -7.83
C SER A 38 8.20 -13.20 -8.60
N TYR A 39 9.48 -13.53 -8.38
CA TYR A 39 10.26 -14.46 -9.17
C TYR A 39 10.21 -14.15 -10.68
N GLY A 40 10.26 -12.86 -11.03
CA GLY A 40 10.15 -12.39 -12.42
C GLY A 40 8.77 -12.56 -13.05
N THR A 41 7.74 -12.91 -12.28
CA THR A 41 6.36 -13.10 -12.76
C THR A 41 5.37 -12.21 -12.01
N PHE A 42 4.21 -11.96 -12.62
CA PHE A 42 3.09 -11.26 -11.97
C PHE A 42 2.25 -12.15 -11.06
N PHE A 43 2.23 -13.45 -11.30
CA PHE A 43 1.42 -14.42 -10.55
C PHE A 43 2.25 -15.67 -10.26
N PRO A 44 3.13 -15.62 -9.24
CA PRO A 44 3.87 -16.79 -8.81
C PRO A 44 2.93 -17.83 -8.17
N PRO A 45 3.36 -19.09 -8.01
CA PRO A 45 2.63 -20.06 -7.21
C PRO A 45 2.40 -19.55 -5.77
N MET A 46 1.14 -19.40 -5.39
CA MET A 46 0.72 -18.83 -4.10
C MET A 46 0.81 -19.85 -2.96
N VAL A 47 2.02 -20.34 -2.69
CA VAL A 47 2.29 -21.40 -1.72
C VAL A 47 3.16 -20.87 -0.57
N GLY A 48 2.79 -21.20 0.67
CA GLY A 48 3.56 -20.82 1.86
C GLY A 48 3.68 -19.30 2.01
N GLY A 49 4.88 -18.81 2.32
CA GLY A 49 5.13 -17.38 2.55
C GLY A 49 4.80 -16.47 1.36
N VAL A 50 4.90 -17.01 0.12
CA VAL A 50 4.57 -16.27 -1.10
C VAL A 50 3.11 -15.83 -1.10
N PHE A 51 2.19 -16.65 -0.56
CA PHE A 51 0.77 -16.30 -0.44
C PHE A 51 0.58 -15.00 0.36
N TYR A 52 1.30 -14.86 1.47
CA TYR A 52 1.21 -13.69 2.34
C TYR A 52 1.88 -12.48 1.70
N GLU A 53 3.13 -12.60 1.24
CA GLU A 53 3.89 -11.46 0.73
C GLU A 53 3.35 -10.96 -0.61
N HIS A 54 3.19 -11.85 -1.59
CA HIS A 54 2.64 -11.47 -2.89
C HIS A 54 1.19 -11.02 -2.77
N GLY A 55 0.39 -11.68 -1.91
CA GLY A 55 -0.98 -11.26 -1.62
C GLY A 55 -1.04 -9.83 -1.05
N HIS A 56 -0.16 -9.48 -0.12
CA HIS A 56 -0.03 -8.12 0.38
C HIS A 56 0.31 -7.13 -0.75
N ARG A 57 1.27 -7.45 -1.63
CA ARG A 57 1.66 -6.59 -2.77
C ARG A 57 0.49 -6.36 -3.74
N MET A 58 -0.31 -7.39 -4.00
CA MET A 58 -1.51 -7.28 -4.85
C MET A 58 -2.55 -6.34 -4.24
N VAL A 59 -2.87 -6.51 -2.96
CA VAL A 59 -3.83 -5.63 -2.27
C VAL A 59 -3.28 -4.20 -2.18
N ALA A 60 -1.99 -4.03 -1.88
CA ALA A 60 -1.34 -2.72 -1.86
C ALA A 60 -1.45 -2.01 -3.23
N SER A 61 -1.26 -2.75 -4.33
CA SER A 61 -1.41 -2.22 -5.69
C SER A 61 -2.85 -1.80 -5.98
N LEU A 62 -3.83 -2.57 -5.53
CA LEU A 62 -5.25 -2.22 -5.62
C LEU A 62 -5.55 -0.92 -4.84
N ILE A 63 -5.06 -0.78 -3.61
CA ILE A 63 -5.25 0.45 -2.81
C ILE A 63 -4.57 1.64 -3.48
N GLY A 64 -3.37 1.48 -4.02
CA GLY A 64 -2.68 2.51 -4.81
C GLY A 64 -3.52 2.98 -6.01
N PHE A 65 -4.12 2.04 -6.74
CA PHE A 65 -5.02 2.35 -7.85
C PHE A 65 -6.31 3.05 -7.39
N MET A 66 -6.94 2.57 -6.31
CA MET A 66 -8.11 3.24 -5.73
C MET A 66 -7.79 4.68 -5.30
N MET A 67 -6.62 4.90 -4.70
CA MET A 67 -6.16 6.22 -4.29
C MET A 67 -5.90 7.15 -5.48
N LEU A 68 -5.33 6.63 -6.58
CA LEU A 68 -5.18 7.37 -7.83
C LEU A 68 -6.53 7.83 -8.38
N VAL A 69 -7.50 6.92 -8.46
CA VAL A 69 -8.86 7.24 -8.92
C VAL A 69 -9.52 8.26 -7.98
N LEU A 70 -9.38 8.10 -6.66
CA LEU A 70 -9.92 9.04 -5.68
C LEU A 70 -9.31 10.43 -5.85
N CYS A 71 -7.99 10.52 -6.00
CA CYS A 71 -7.28 11.77 -6.23
C CYS A 71 -7.81 12.48 -7.48
N ILE A 72 -7.88 11.79 -8.62
CA ILE A 72 -8.42 12.34 -9.87
C ILE A 72 -9.87 12.82 -9.67
N TRP A 73 -10.70 12.02 -9.01
CA TRP A 73 -12.11 12.35 -8.77
C TRP A 73 -12.27 13.58 -7.87
N LEU A 74 -11.43 13.71 -6.83
CA LEU A 74 -11.39 14.91 -5.98
C LEU A 74 -11.03 16.15 -6.80
N TRP A 75 -10.04 16.07 -7.69
CA TRP A 75 -9.66 17.21 -8.52
C TRP A 75 -10.78 17.68 -9.45
N ILE A 76 -11.62 16.76 -9.93
CA ILE A 76 -12.77 17.04 -10.81
C ILE A 76 -14.00 17.57 -10.06
N LYS A 77 -14.34 16.99 -8.89
CA LYS A 77 -15.65 17.21 -8.23
C LYS A 77 -15.62 18.00 -6.93
N GLU A 78 -14.49 18.07 -6.26
CA GLU A 78 -14.37 18.83 -5.01
C GLU A 78 -14.06 20.29 -5.33
N GLU A 79 -14.56 21.24 -4.52
CA GLU A 79 -14.27 22.66 -4.69
C GLU A 79 -13.19 23.12 -3.70
N ARG A 80 -13.16 22.50 -2.52
CA ARG A 80 -12.25 22.85 -1.43
C ARG A 80 -10.83 22.43 -1.77
N ARG A 81 -9.96 23.42 -2.01
CA ARG A 81 -8.54 23.21 -2.37
C ARG A 81 -7.78 22.33 -1.37
N TRP A 82 -8.05 22.47 -0.07
CA TRP A 82 -7.36 21.68 0.95
C TRP A 82 -7.64 20.17 0.85
N VAL A 83 -8.85 19.78 0.42
CA VAL A 83 -9.22 18.36 0.22
C VAL A 83 -8.50 17.79 -1.00
N LYS A 84 -8.37 18.58 -2.08
CA LYS A 84 -7.61 18.17 -3.28
C LYS A 84 -6.14 17.94 -2.95
N ILE A 85 -5.54 18.86 -2.19
CA ILE A 85 -4.17 18.75 -1.73
C ILE A 85 -4.01 17.53 -0.84
N LEU A 86 -4.92 17.30 0.11
CA LEU A 86 -4.92 16.10 0.96
C LEU A 86 -4.93 14.82 0.12
N GLY A 87 -5.81 14.73 -0.89
CA GLY A 87 -5.85 13.60 -1.81
C GLY A 87 -4.56 13.41 -2.61
N SER A 88 -3.92 14.49 -3.05
CA SER A 88 -2.62 14.44 -3.74
C SER A 88 -1.48 14.01 -2.80
N VAL A 89 -1.48 14.48 -1.55
CA VAL A 89 -0.50 14.06 -0.54
C VAL A 89 -0.70 12.59 -0.16
N ALA A 90 -1.94 12.13 -0.02
CA ALA A 90 -2.25 10.72 0.21
C ALA A 90 -1.77 9.83 -0.97
N LEU A 91 -1.97 10.27 -2.22
CA LEU A 91 -1.44 9.57 -3.40
C LEU A 91 0.10 9.51 -3.38
N LEU A 92 0.77 10.61 -3.05
CA LEU A 92 2.22 10.61 -2.91
C LEU A 92 2.67 9.66 -1.79
N ALA A 93 1.98 9.66 -0.66
CA ALA A 93 2.28 8.79 0.48
C ALA A 93 2.17 7.30 0.13
N VAL A 94 1.16 6.88 -0.64
CA VAL A 94 1.03 5.46 -1.06
C VAL A 94 2.08 5.06 -2.10
N ILE A 95 2.53 5.97 -2.96
CA ILE A 95 3.67 5.73 -3.86
C ILE A 95 4.95 5.51 -3.05
N LEU A 96 5.22 6.41 -2.08
CA LEU A 96 6.35 6.27 -1.17
C LEU A 96 6.28 5.00 -0.33
N GLN A 97 5.08 4.58 0.09
CA GLN A 97 4.85 3.29 0.73
C GLN A 97 5.30 2.11 -0.13
N GLY A 98 4.89 2.07 -1.40
CA GLY A 98 5.29 1.02 -2.34
C GLY A 98 6.81 0.98 -2.54
N VAL A 99 7.45 2.14 -2.65
CA VAL A 99 8.92 2.24 -2.76
C VAL A 99 9.61 1.75 -1.49
N LEU A 100 9.17 2.21 -0.30
CA LEU A 100 9.74 1.75 0.98
C LEU A 100 9.53 0.25 1.18
N GLY A 101 8.37 -0.30 0.80
CA GLY A 101 8.10 -1.73 0.85
C GLY A 101 9.05 -2.53 -0.05
N GLY A 102 9.30 -2.05 -1.27
CA GLY A 102 10.30 -2.63 -2.17
C GLY A 102 11.72 -2.57 -1.61
N ILE A 103 12.12 -1.42 -1.05
CA ILE A 103 13.44 -1.26 -0.39
C ILE A 103 13.57 -2.23 0.79
N THR A 104 12.52 -2.40 1.60
CA THR A 104 12.51 -3.35 2.72
C THR A 104 12.86 -4.77 2.25
N VAL A 105 12.33 -5.22 1.12
CA VAL A 105 12.65 -6.53 0.53
C VAL A 105 14.08 -6.57 -0.01
N LEU A 106 14.45 -5.60 -0.85
CA LEU A 106 15.75 -5.57 -1.53
C LEU A 106 16.95 -5.46 -0.57
N PHE A 107 16.74 -4.90 0.62
CA PHE A 107 17.78 -4.73 1.64
C PHE A 107 17.61 -5.67 2.85
N TYR A 108 16.79 -6.71 2.75
CA TYR A 108 16.64 -7.74 3.78
C TYR A 108 16.13 -7.24 5.14
N LEU A 109 14.98 -6.55 5.13
CA LEU A 109 14.30 -6.03 6.34
C LEU A 109 15.15 -5.09 7.22
N PRO A 110 15.80 -4.04 6.68
CA PRO A 110 16.53 -3.11 7.51
C PRO A 110 15.54 -2.41 8.46
N THR A 111 15.79 -2.51 9.77
CA THR A 111 14.88 -2.03 10.82
C THR A 111 14.43 -0.59 10.60
N PRO A 112 15.31 0.37 10.26
CA PRO A 112 14.88 1.76 10.02
C PRO A 112 13.86 1.91 8.88
N VAL A 113 14.05 1.18 7.78
CA VAL A 113 13.13 1.24 6.62
C VAL A 113 11.82 0.54 6.94
N SER A 114 11.87 -0.60 7.63
CA SER A 114 10.68 -1.35 8.03
C SER A 114 9.81 -0.55 9.01
N VAL A 115 10.44 0.14 9.97
CA VAL A 115 9.74 1.06 10.89
C VAL A 115 9.18 2.27 10.13
N ALA A 116 9.95 2.87 9.23
CA ALA A 116 9.48 3.99 8.41
C ALA A 116 8.27 3.57 7.54
N HIS A 117 8.32 2.37 6.96
CA HIS A 117 7.21 1.79 6.21
C HIS A 117 5.97 1.62 7.10
N GLY A 118 6.09 1.04 8.30
CA GLY A 118 4.98 0.91 9.25
C GLY A 118 4.36 2.26 9.69
N VAL A 119 5.20 3.24 10.03
CA VAL A 119 4.74 4.58 10.47
C VAL A 119 4.05 5.35 9.34
N LEU A 120 4.64 5.32 8.13
CA LEU A 120 4.04 5.99 6.99
C LEU A 120 2.73 5.31 6.56
N ALA A 121 2.56 3.99 6.76
CA ALA A 121 1.30 3.30 6.49
C ALA A 121 0.17 3.81 7.40
N GLN A 122 0.45 3.97 8.70
CA GLN A 122 -0.50 4.55 9.65
C GLN A 122 -0.83 6.01 9.30
N THR A 123 0.18 6.80 8.92
CA THR A 123 -0.03 8.18 8.49
C THR A 123 -0.86 8.25 7.21
N PHE A 124 -0.61 7.36 6.24
CA PHE A 124 -1.40 7.25 5.01
C PHE A 124 -2.87 6.91 5.29
N PHE A 125 -3.13 5.99 6.23
CA PHE A 125 -4.49 5.67 6.65
C PHE A 125 -5.26 6.89 7.18
N LEU A 126 -4.60 7.77 7.94
CA LEU A 126 -5.24 9.00 8.43
C LEU A 126 -5.59 9.99 7.31
N MET A 127 -5.00 9.85 6.13
CA MET A 127 -5.22 10.71 4.97
C MET A 127 -6.20 10.12 3.94
N THR A 128 -6.63 8.86 4.10
CA THR A 128 -7.52 8.14 3.16
C THR A 128 -8.99 8.22 3.56
#